data_AF-A0A101TT34-F1
#
_entry.id   AF-A0A101TT34-F1
#
_cell.length_a   1.000
_cell.length_b   1.000
_cell.length_c   1.000
_cell.angle_alpha   90.00
_cell.angle_beta   90.00
_cell.angle_gamma   90.00
#
_symmetry.space_group_name_H-M   'P 1'
#
loop_
_entity.id
_entity.type
_entity.pdbx_description
1 polymer ?
#
loop_
_entity_poly.entity_id
_entity_poly.type
_entity_poly.pdbx_seq_one_letter_code
_entity_poly.pdbx_strand_id
1 'polypeptide(L)'
;MGHDGQHRDVTEREWAGECETCGSAEQPHAPDTTDGGGIVRHRQVCRRCARSGALAVARRPVRMCVRCDRTTDTPVLISEVHQNSGPGFNVYACGDCAPHFPPPPDVFDLL
;
A
#
# COMPACT_ATOMS: atom_id res chain seq x y z
N MET A 1 32.81 16.71 11.52
CA MET A 1 33.48 15.39 11.37
C MET A 1 32.38 14.39 11.11
N GLY A 2 32.30 13.93 9.86
CA GLY A 2 31.21 13.07 9.38
C GLY A 2 31.32 11.66 9.95
N HIS A 3 30.17 11.05 10.21
CA HIS A 3 30.10 9.65 10.59
C HIS A 3 30.24 8.78 9.33
N ASP A 4 31.48 8.43 8.96
CA ASP A 4 31.78 7.35 8.01
C ASP A 4 31.58 6.00 8.70
N GLY A 5 30.32 5.70 9.05
CA GLY A 5 29.92 4.41 9.60
C GLY A 5 29.50 3.49 8.47
N GLN A 6 30.26 2.41 8.24
CA GLN A 6 29.92 1.30 7.35
C GLN A 6 28.56 0.71 7.77
N HIS A 7 27.47 1.14 7.13
CA HIS A 7 26.12 0.74 7.53
C HIS A 7 25.80 -0.65 6.96
N ARG A 8 26.07 -1.69 7.75
CA ARG A 8 25.75 -3.09 7.43
C ARG A 8 24.26 -3.34 7.66
N ASP A 9 23.61 -4.12 6.79
CA ASP A 9 22.22 -4.54 7.02
C ASP A 9 22.12 -5.70 8.03
N VAL A 10 20.90 -6.05 8.43
CA VAL A 10 20.61 -7.14 9.40
C VAL A 10 21.05 -8.52 8.88
N THR A 11 21.37 -8.65 7.58
CA THR A 11 21.92 -9.87 6.97
C THR A 11 23.44 -9.82 6.78
N GLU A 12 24.12 -8.87 7.44
CA GLU A 12 25.56 -8.61 7.37
C GLU A 12 26.08 -8.22 5.99
N ARG A 13 25.20 -7.82 5.05
CA ARG A 13 25.58 -7.51 3.67
C ARG A 13 25.90 -6.04 3.48
N GLU A 14 26.86 -5.80 2.59
CA GLU A 14 27.31 -4.48 2.16
C GLU A 14 26.59 -4.11 0.86
N TRP A 15 26.03 -2.91 0.81
CA TRP A 15 25.42 -2.35 -0.39
C TRP A 15 26.49 -2.09 -1.46
N ALA A 16 26.28 -2.52 -2.71
CA ALA A 16 27.27 -2.41 -3.77
C ALA A 16 27.47 -0.97 -4.29
N GLY A 17 26.61 -0.04 -3.87
CA GLY A 17 26.66 1.36 -4.26
C GLY A 17 25.63 1.72 -5.32
N GLU A 18 25.05 0.77 -6.05
CA GLU A 18 24.28 1.06 -7.28
C GLU A 18 22.90 0.41 -7.29
N CYS A 19 21.89 1.16 -7.74
CA CYS A 19 20.54 0.64 -7.95
C CYS A 19 20.47 -0.25 -9.21
N GLU A 20 20.06 -1.51 -9.06
CA GLU A 20 19.88 -2.49 -10.15
C GLU A 20 18.81 -2.11 -11.20
N THR A 21 18.10 -0.99 -11.03
CA THR A 21 17.03 -0.53 -11.93
C THR A 21 17.39 0.71 -12.72
N CYS A 22 18.04 1.68 -12.08
CA CYS A 22 18.30 2.99 -12.66
C CYS A 22 19.77 3.38 -12.66
N GLY A 23 20.66 2.53 -12.12
CA GLY A 23 22.10 2.76 -12.07
C GLY A 23 22.54 3.92 -11.16
N SER A 24 21.64 4.45 -10.33
CA SER A 24 21.97 5.58 -9.46
C SER A 24 22.81 5.14 -8.27
N ALA A 25 23.85 5.91 -7.96
CA ALA A 25 24.76 5.72 -6.83
C ALA A 25 24.34 6.45 -5.53
N GLU A 26 23.19 7.13 -5.56
CA GLU A 26 22.75 8.02 -4.47
C GLU A 26 21.91 7.26 -3.42
N GLN A 27 22.44 7.18 -2.19
CA GLN A 27 21.77 6.61 -1.00
C GLN A 27 20.61 7.53 -0.56
N PRO A 28 19.44 7.01 -0.08
CA PRO A 28 19.38 6.27 1.20
C PRO A 28 18.31 5.16 1.30
N HIS A 29 18.61 4.15 2.13
CA HIS A 29 17.67 3.08 2.52
C HIS A 29 16.84 3.45 3.75
N ALA A 30 15.58 3.02 3.75
CA ALA A 30 14.89 2.56 4.94
C ALA A 30 14.61 1.06 4.73
N PRO A 31 14.75 0.19 5.75
CA PRO A 31 14.44 -1.22 5.61
C PRO A 31 12.93 -1.42 5.41
N ASP A 32 12.54 -2.10 4.33
CA ASP A 32 11.17 -2.59 4.14
C ASP A 32 11.10 -4.03 4.67
N THR A 33 10.28 -4.26 5.71
CA THR A 33 9.93 -5.61 6.17
C THR A 33 8.80 -6.14 5.30
N THR A 34 9.07 -7.11 4.44
CA THR A 34 8.00 -7.89 3.78
C THR A 34 7.90 -9.26 4.45
N ASP A 35 6.96 -9.37 5.39
CA ASP A 35 6.45 -10.66 5.86
C ASP A 35 5.42 -11.18 4.87
N GLY A 36 5.56 -12.45 4.49
CA GLY A 36 4.49 -13.19 3.80
C GLY A 36 4.90 -14.09 2.63
N GLY A 37 5.75 -15.09 2.90
CA GLY A 37 5.68 -16.41 2.22
C GLY A 37 6.26 -16.55 0.81
N GLY A 38 7.52 -17.00 0.73
CA GLY A 38 8.00 -17.88 -0.35
C GLY A 38 8.76 -17.22 -1.50
N ILE A 39 10.10 -17.33 -1.46
CA ILE A 39 11.12 -16.83 -2.40
C ILE A 39 11.36 -15.32 -2.33
N VAL A 40 12.25 -14.92 -1.43
CA VAL A 40 12.84 -13.57 -1.41
C VAL A 40 13.88 -13.49 -2.54
N ARG A 41 13.57 -12.76 -3.61
CA ARG A 41 14.59 -12.30 -4.56
C ARG A 41 15.17 -11.00 -4.03
N HIS A 42 16.41 -11.05 -3.56
CA HIS A 42 17.14 -9.88 -3.10
C HIS A 42 17.43 -8.96 -4.30
N ARG A 43 16.79 -7.80 -4.35
CA ARG A 43 17.03 -6.76 -5.38
C ARG A 43 17.40 -5.45 -4.68
N GLN A 44 18.60 -4.96 -4.91
CA GLN A 44 19.15 -3.68 -4.47
C GLN A 44 18.60 -2.56 -5.37
N VAL A 45 17.51 -1.93 -4.93
CA VAL A 45 16.89 -0.78 -5.62
C VAL A 45 16.82 0.46 -4.74
N CYS A 46 16.94 1.65 -5.33
CA CYS A 46 16.80 2.91 -4.61
C CYS A 46 15.33 3.15 -4.18
N ARG A 47 15.09 4.00 -3.17
CA ARG A 47 13.74 4.33 -2.64
C ARG A 47 12.75 4.79 -3.72
N ARG A 48 13.23 5.42 -4.79
CA ARG A 48 12.40 5.81 -5.95
C ARG A 48 11.93 4.58 -6.71
N CYS A 49 12.87 3.72 -7.12
CA CYS A 49 12.55 2.49 -7.84
C CYS A 49 11.75 1.51 -6.99
N ALA A 50 12.03 1.43 -5.68
CA ALA A 50 11.25 0.67 -4.71
C ALA A 50 9.79 1.15 -4.67
N ARG A 51 9.54 2.46 -4.57
CA ARG A 51 8.16 3.02 -4.58
C ARG A 51 7.45 2.77 -5.91
N SER A 52 8.13 2.93 -7.04
CA SER A 52 7.56 2.64 -8.36
C SER A 52 7.19 1.16 -8.50
N GLY A 53 8.03 0.25 -8.00
CA GLY A 53 7.73 -1.18 -7.93
C GLY A 53 6.64 -1.52 -6.92
N ALA A 54 6.63 -0.89 -5.75
CA ALA A 54 5.62 -1.07 -4.71
C ALA A 54 4.24 -0.59 -5.16
N LEU A 55 4.15 0.48 -5.95
CA LEU A 55 2.88 0.88 -6.62
C LEU A 55 2.41 -0.17 -7.63
N ALA A 56 3.33 -0.91 -8.26
CA ALA A 56 2.99 -2.01 -9.17
C ALA A 56 2.64 -3.32 -8.44
N VAL A 57 3.19 -3.54 -7.24
CA VAL A 57 2.96 -4.75 -6.41
C VAL A 57 1.87 -4.54 -5.35
N ALA A 58 1.45 -3.30 -5.10
CA ALA A 58 0.32 -3.01 -4.24
C ALA A 58 -0.90 -3.77 -4.77
N ARG A 59 -1.34 -4.77 -4.01
CA ARG A 59 -2.53 -5.54 -4.35
C ARG A 59 -3.68 -4.56 -4.53
N ARG A 60 -4.29 -4.54 -5.71
CA ARG A 60 -5.49 -3.72 -5.94
C ARG A 60 -6.50 -4.04 -4.84
N PRO A 61 -7.15 -3.03 -4.24
CA PRO A 61 -8.15 -3.28 -3.22
C PRO A 61 -9.30 -4.05 -3.86
N VAL A 62 -9.39 -5.34 -3.56
CA VAL A 62 -10.47 -6.20 -4.04
C VAL A 62 -11.56 -6.26 -2.97
N ARG A 63 -12.80 -5.90 -3.36
CA ARG A 63 -13.99 -5.98 -2.50
C ARG A 63 -15.18 -6.51 -3.28
N MET A 64 -16.11 -7.14 -2.58
CA MET A 64 -17.41 -7.54 -3.13
C MET A 64 -18.34 -6.31 -3.13
N CYS A 65 -19.05 -6.09 -4.23
CA CYS A 65 -20.10 -5.07 -4.30
C CYS A 65 -21.34 -5.54 -3.54
N VAL A 66 -21.81 -4.76 -2.57
CA VAL A 66 -23.00 -5.11 -1.75
C VAL A 66 -24.31 -5.18 -2.55
N ARG A 67 -24.36 -4.60 -3.76
CA ARG A 67 -25.58 -4.57 -4.59
C ARG A 67 -25.67 -5.71 -5.59
N CYS A 68 -24.58 -6.00 -6.28
CA CYS A 68 -24.57 -6.96 -7.39
C CYS A 68 -23.74 -8.21 -7.12
N ASP A 69 -23.17 -8.33 -5.92
CA ASP A 69 -22.38 -9.47 -5.44
C ASP A 69 -21.11 -9.78 -6.25
N ARG A 70 -20.78 -8.94 -7.24
CA ARG A 70 -19.56 -9.08 -8.03
C ARG A 70 -18.36 -8.49 -7.28
N THR A 71 -17.25 -9.21 -7.33
CA THR A 71 -15.95 -8.74 -6.89
C THR A 71 -15.42 -7.65 -7.83
N THR A 72 -14.93 -6.54 -7.28
CA THR A 72 -14.37 -5.41 -8.02
C THR A 72 -12.99 -5.04 -7.47
N ASP A 73 -12.10 -4.59 -8.36
CA ASP A 73 -10.80 -4.01 -8.04
C ASP A 73 -10.82 -2.47 -7.95
N THR A 74 -11.99 -1.87 -8.17
CA THR A 74 -12.28 -0.43 -8.03
C THR A 74 -13.47 -0.20 -7.09
N PRO A 75 -13.37 -0.56 -5.80
CA PRO A 75 -14.46 -0.38 -4.85
C PRO A 75 -14.67 1.08 -4.47
N VAL A 76 -15.93 1.52 -4.44
CA VAL A 76 -16.37 2.84 -3.97
C VAL A 76 -16.99 2.68 -2.59
N LEU A 77 -16.51 3.45 -1.60
CA LEU A 77 -17.10 3.50 -0.26
C LEU A 77 -18.46 4.21 -0.34
N ILE A 78 -19.52 3.54 0.12
CA ILE A 78 -20.88 4.09 0.06
C ILE A 78 -21.50 4.30 1.44
N SER A 79 -20.96 3.65 2.48
CA SER A 79 -21.43 3.79 3.86
C SER A 79 -20.38 3.27 4.84
N GLU A 80 -20.33 3.90 6.00
CA GLU A 80 -19.57 3.44 7.16
C GLU A 80 -20.55 3.05 8.26
N VAL A 81 -20.60 1.77 8.58
CA VAL A 81 -21.51 1.26 9.60
C VAL A 81 -20.84 1.42 10.95
N HIS A 82 -21.34 2.36 11.75
CA HIS A 82 -20.96 2.54 13.13
C HIS A 82 -21.78 1.59 14.01
N GLN A 83 -21.11 0.85 14.89
CA GLN A 83 -21.75 -0.12 15.79
C GLN A 83 -21.69 0.41 17.22
N ASN A 84 -22.74 0.17 18.02
CA ASN A 84 -22.78 0.59 19.43
C ASN A 84 -21.84 -0.24 20.32
N SER A 85 -21.35 -1.36 19.81
CA SER A 85 -20.29 -2.18 20.41
C SER A 85 -19.46 -2.86 19.32
N GLY A 86 -18.14 -2.89 19.52
CA GLY A 86 -17.19 -3.42 18.54
C GLY A 86 -16.82 -2.44 17.42
N PRO A 87 -15.88 -2.83 16.53
CA PRO A 87 -15.45 -1.98 15.44
C PRO A 87 -16.54 -1.86 14.38
N GLY A 88 -16.74 -0.64 13.88
CA GLY A 88 -17.54 -0.42 12.68
C GLY A 88 -16.92 -1.06 11.44
N PHE A 89 -17.67 -1.08 10.34
CA PHE A 89 -17.18 -1.62 9.08
C PHE A 89 -17.63 -0.80 7.87
N ASN A 90 -16.81 -0.87 6.82
CA ASN A 90 -17.02 -0.12 5.59
C ASN A 90 -17.80 -0.95 4.56
N VAL A 91 -18.78 -0.33 3.93
CA VAL A 91 -19.62 -0.93 2.88
C VAL A 91 -19.22 -0.36 1.52
N TYR A 92 -19.00 -1.25 0.56
CA TYR A 92 -18.51 -0.90 -0.77
C TYR A 92 -19.49 -1.29 -1.88
N ALA A 93 -19.52 -0.50 -2.95
CA ALA A 93 -20.15 -0.81 -4.22
C ALA A 93 -19.13 -0.79 -5.37
N CYS A 94 -19.42 -1.46 -6.49
CA CYS A 94 -18.65 -1.24 -7.71
C CYS A 94 -19.00 0.11 -8.33
N GLY A 95 -18.14 0.61 -9.23
CA GLY A 95 -18.33 1.90 -9.91
C GLY A 95 -19.70 2.04 -10.58
N ASP A 96 -20.20 0.97 -11.23
CA ASP A 96 -21.52 0.98 -11.87
C ASP A 96 -22.68 1.09 -10.86
N CYS A 97 -22.51 0.53 -9.66
CA CYS A 97 -23.57 0.47 -8.65
C CYS A 97 -23.56 1.66 -7.70
N ALA A 98 -22.41 2.31 -7.52
CA ALA A 98 -22.23 3.41 -6.58
C ALA A 98 -23.21 4.58 -6.77
N PRO A 99 -23.55 5.04 -8.00
CA PRO A 99 -24.48 6.14 -8.22
C PRO A 99 -25.92 5.88 -7.74
N HIS A 100 -26.25 4.65 -7.37
CA HIS A 100 -27.56 4.30 -6.85
C HIS A 100 -27.68 4.42 -5.32
N PHE A 101 -26.58 4.69 -4.63
CA PHE A 101 -26.59 4.95 -3.20
C PHE A 101 -26.58 6.46 -2.97
N PRO A 102 -27.19 6.94 -1.87
CA PRO A 102 -27.00 8.33 -1.47
C PRO A 102 -25.49 8.58 -1.27
N PRO A 103 -25.01 9.80 -1.57
CA PRO A 103 -23.65 10.16 -1.23
C PRO A 103 -23.45 10.00 0.29
N PRO A 104 -22.27 9.54 0.74
CA PRO A 104 -21.94 9.54 2.15
C PRO A 104 -22.17 10.95 2.73
N PRO A 105 -22.74 11.07 3.94
CA PRO A 105 -22.88 12.37 4.58
C PRO A 105 -21.51 13.03 4.71
N ASP A 106 -21.44 14.33 4.43
CA ASP A 106 -20.21 15.08 4.67
C ASP A 106 -19.95 15.12 6.18
N VAL A 107 -18.70 14.84 6.57
CA VAL A 107 -18.27 14.88 7.98
C VAL A 107 -18.47 16.28 8.57
N PHE A 108 -18.43 17.32 7.73
CA PHE A 108 -18.66 18.71 8.16
C PHE A 108 -20.14 19.06 8.40
N ASP A 109 -21.09 18.25 7.94
CA ASP A 109 -22.53 18.48 8.16
C ASP A 109 -23.03 17.93 9.51
N LEU A 110 -22.13 17.34 10.32
CA LEU A 110 -22.43 16.68 11.60
C LEU A 110 -22.04 17.52 12.83
N LEU A 111 -21.63 18.79 12.64
CA LEU A 111 -21.17 19.72 13.69
C LEU A 111 -22.26 20.61 14.26
#